data_AF-A0A0G0TNI4-F1
#
_entry.id   AF-A0A0G0TNI4-F1
#
_cell.length_a   1.000
_cell.length_b   1.000
_cell.length_c   1.000
_cell.angle_alpha   90.00
_cell.angle_beta   90.00
_cell.angle_gamma   90.00
#
_symmetry.space_group_name_H-M   'P 1'
#
loop_
_entity.id
_entity.type
_entity.pdbx_description
1 polymer ?
#
loop_
_entity_poly.entity_id
_entity_poly.type
_entity_poly.pdbx_seq_one_letter_code
_entity_poly.pdbx_strand_id
1 'polypeptide(L)'
;MGIKFASVFFILFLVFAQTPALAQEDSSPTPTVKPTINRLQNAKAKASEAAERRAQKLSEARLRVCKGRSISLHNRVKNTVSRGGKMHQRLEHLVAAVDKFYTNRLVPQGLTLDNHDELLADIDAKEANVALLLDQAKATGEEFDCESDDPKGQLESFKGDMKAVIEAFKEYKLSVRAFVKAVKDLAAESRDNSEESEAQI
;
A
#
# COMPACT_ATOMS: atom_id res chain seq x y z
N MET A 1 13.17 25.05 14.90
CA MET A 1 12.39 26.03 15.70
C MET A 1 11.50 26.81 14.75
N GLY A 2 10.20 26.94 15.05
CA GLY A 2 9.33 27.89 14.37
C GLY A 2 7.92 27.37 14.07
N ILE A 3 7.16 27.06 15.12
CA ILE A 3 5.71 26.84 15.06
C ILE A 3 5.03 28.19 14.76
N LYS A 4 4.04 28.21 13.86
CA LYS A 4 3.02 29.27 13.82
C LYS A 4 1.63 28.67 13.72
N PHE A 5 0.97 28.59 14.87
CA PHE A 5 -0.48 28.46 14.98
C PHE A 5 -1.12 29.76 14.48
N ALA A 6 -2.06 29.64 13.54
CA ALA A 6 -3.02 30.68 13.25
C ALA A 6 -4.42 30.12 13.52
N SER A 7 -4.93 30.52 14.68
CA SER A 7 -6.31 30.45 15.13
C SER A 7 -7.11 31.54 14.43
N VAL A 8 -8.20 31.22 13.73
CA VAL A 8 -9.28 32.17 13.38
C VAL A 8 -10.62 31.43 13.19
N PHE A 9 -11.57 31.72 14.09
CA PHE A 9 -13.04 31.84 13.95
C PHE A 9 -13.84 30.67 13.33
N PHE A 10 -14.68 29.94 14.09
CA PHE A 10 -16.00 30.34 14.65
C PHE A 10 -16.97 30.88 13.60
N ILE A 11 -17.69 29.99 12.91
CA ILE A 11 -18.96 30.31 12.23
C ILE A 11 -20.04 29.31 12.66
N LEU A 12 -20.88 29.85 13.52
CA LEU A 12 -22.28 29.58 13.81
C LEU A 12 -23.09 29.06 12.59
N PHE A 13 -23.65 27.85 12.68
CA PHE A 13 -24.87 27.49 11.93
C PHE A 13 -25.79 26.65 12.84
N LEU A 14 -26.56 27.38 13.65
CA LEU A 14 -27.78 26.90 14.28
C LEU A 14 -28.88 26.82 13.21
N VAL A 15 -29.25 25.62 12.78
CA VAL A 15 -30.51 25.39 12.07
C VAL A 15 -31.49 24.81 13.08
N PHE A 16 -32.32 25.72 13.61
CA PHE A 16 -33.54 25.43 14.37
C PHE A 16 -34.56 24.78 13.43
N ALA A 17 -34.84 23.49 13.61
CA ALA A 17 -36.06 22.88 13.10
C ALA A 17 -37.12 22.96 14.20
N GLN A 18 -38.11 23.82 13.99
CA GLN A 18 -39.29 23.97 14.82
C GLN A 18 -40.20 22.74 14.68
N THR A 19 -40.64 22.16 15.81
CA THR A 19 -41.79 21.27 15.87
C THR A 19 -42.92 21.96 16.65
N PRO A 20 -44.20 21.77 16.25
CA PRO A 20 -45.33 22.45 16.88
C PRO A 20 -45.64 21.87 18.26
N ALA A 21 -45.91 22.79 19.18
CA ALA A 21 -46.45 22.52 20.50
C ALA A 21 -47.94 22.16 20.39
N LEU A 22 -48.33 21.00 20.93
CA LEU A 22 -49.70 20.77 21.39
C LEU A 22 -49.70 20.93 22.91
N ALA A 23 -50.30 22.02 23.35
CA ALA A 23 -50.66 22.27 24.73
C ALA A 23 -51.99 21.57 25.05
N GLN A 24 -52.01 20.77 26.10
CA GLN A 24 -53.24 20.32 26.76
C GLN A 24 -53.00 20.36 28.28
N GLU A 25 -53.49 21.44 28.91
CA GLU A 25 -53.98 21.47 30.29
C GLU A 25 -55.14 20.45 30.39
N ASP A 26 -55.38 19.71 31.48
CA ASP A 26 -55.44 20.20 32.85
C ASP A 26 -55.58 19.04 33.86
N SER A 27 -55.42 19.39 35.14
CA SER A 27 -55.75 18.66 36.38
C SER A 27 -54.65 17.82 37.05
N SER A 28 -54.06 18.45 38.06
CA SER A 28 -53.38 17.85 39.21
C SER A 28 -54.32 16.90 39.99
N PRO A 29 -53.78 15.85 40.59
CA PRO A 29 -53.56 15.95 42.02
C PRO A 29 -52.14 15.51 42.45
N THR A 30 -51.56 16.30 43.34
CA THR A 30 -50.44 15.91 44.24
C THR A 30 -51.01 14.90 45.28
N PRO A 31 -50.24 13.97 45.92
CA PRO A 31 -48.79 13.99 46.14
C PRO A 31 -48.04 12.64 45.97
N THR A 32 -46.72 12.78 45.81
CA THR A 32 -45.67 11.82 46.21
C THR A 32 -45.75 10.37 45.68
N VAL A 33 -45.16 10.14 44.51
CA VAL A 33 -44.39 8.91 44.31
C VAL A 33 -42.92 9.32 44.21
N LYS A 34 -42.21 9.28 45.35
CA LYS A 34 -40.74 9.16 45.32
C LYS A 34 -40.45 8.09 44.26
N PRO A 35 -39.72 8.38 43.17
CA PRO A 35 -39.32 7.32 42.27
C PRO A 35 -38.59 6.34 43.16
N THR A 36 -39.20 5.18 43.37
CA THR A 36 -38.69 4.17 44.30
C THR A 36 -37.24 4.01 43.91
N ILE A 37 -36.30 4.29 44.82
CA ILE A 37 -34.86 4.32 44.51
C ILE A 37 -34.46 3.06 43.70
N ASN A 38 -35.15 1.96 43.99
CA ASN A 38 -35.13 0.67 43.26
C ASN A 38 -35.46 0.77 41.74
N ARG A 39 -36.46 1.55 41.29
CA ARG A 39 -36.77 1.73 39.85
C ARG A 39 -35.67 2.49 39.11
N LEU A 40 -35.11 3.53 39.72
CA LEU A 40 -33.98 4.28 39.15
C LEU A 40 -32.70 3.44 39.12
N GLN A 41 -32.42 2.68 40.19
CA GLN A 41 -31.31 1.74 40.24
C GLN A 41 -31.44 0.62 39.21
N ASN A 42 -32.64 0.04 39.05
CA ASN A 42 -32.92 -0.98 38.04
C ASN A 42 -32.81 -0.45 36.61
N ALA A 43 -33.25 0.80 36.35
CA ALA A 43 -33.07 1.44 35.04
C ALA A 43 -31.59 1.69 34.72
N LYS A 44 -30.80 2.15 35.71
CA LYS A 44 -29.34 2.34 35.56
C LYS A 44 -28.62 1.02 35.31
N ALA A 45 -28.96 -0.05 36.04
CA ALA A 45 -28.37 -1.38 35.85
C ALA A 45 -28.69 -1.97 34.47
N LYS A 46 -29.93 -1.83 33.98
CA LYS A 46 -30.30 -2.25 32.62
C LYS A 46 -29.57 -1.43 31.55
N ALA A 47 -29.36 -0.14 31.79
CA ALA A 47 -28.62 0.72 30.87
C ALA A 47 -27.12 0.37 30.84
N SER A 48 -26.49 0.08 31.97
CA SER A 48 -25.08 -0.35 32.02
C SER A 48 -24.90 -1.72 31.37
N GLU A 49 -25.77 -2.69 31.66
CA GLU A 49 -25.74 -4.01 31.02
C GLU A 49 -25.94 -3.92 29.50
N ALA A 50 -26.89 -3.08 29.04
CA ALA A 50 -27.08 -2.84 27.62
C ALA A 50 -25.85 -2.15 26.97
N ALA A 51 -25.17 -1.26 27.69
CA ALA A 51 -23.95 -0.62 27.22
C ALA A 51 -22.78 -1.61 27.10
N GLU A 52 -22.59 -2.49 28.09
CA GLU A 52 -21.58 -3.55 28.08
C GLU A 52 -21.82 -4.55 26.94
N ARG A 53 -23.05 -5.03 26.77
CA ARG A 53 -23.42 -5.91 25.65
C ARG A 53 -23.18 -5.25 24.30
N ARG A 54 -23.44 -3.94 24.18
CA ARG A 54 -23.13 -3.17 22.95
C ARG A 54 -21.62 -3.06 22.74
N ALA A 55 -20.83 -2.82 23.79
CA ALA A 55 -19.37 -2.77 23.71
C ALA A 55 -18.77 -4.11 23.29
N GLN A 56 -19.26 -5.23 23.85
CA GLN A 56 -18.85 -6.59 23.48
C GLN A 56 -19.19 -6.91 22.02
N LYS A 57 -20.41 -6.61 21.57
CA LYS A 57 -20.77 -6.80 20.15
C LYS A 57 -19.89 -5.97 19.21
N LEU A 58 -19.52 -4.77 19.63
CA LEU A 58 -18.66 -3.88 18.86
C LEU A 58 -17.22 -4.42 18.80
N SER A 59 -16.68 -4.95 19.89
CA SER A 59 -15.36 -5.59 19.89
C SER A 59 -15.34 -6.87 19.04
N GLU A 60 -16.37 -7.72 19.13
CA GLU A 60 -16.52 -8.90 18.28
C GLU A 60 -16.60 -8.54 16.79
N ALA A 61 -17.40 -7.51 16.45
CA ALA A 61 -17.51 -7.03 15.07
C ALA A 61 -16.18 -6.48 14.54
N ARG A 62 -15.45 -5.72 15.36
CA ARG A 62 -14.10 -5.22 15.03
C ARG A 62 -13.13 -6.37 14.79
N LEU A 63 -13.11 -7.37 15.67
CA LEU A 63 -12.26 -8.55 15.54
C LEU A 63 -12.58 -9.33 14.26
N ARG A 64 -13.88 -9.51 13.93
CA ARG A 64 -14.30 -10.16 12.68
C ARG A 64 -13.80 -9.42 11.45
N VAL A 65 -13.92 -8.09 11.43
CA VAL A 65 -13.42 -7.26 10.32
C VAL A 65 -11.90 -7.36 10.22
N CYS A 66 -11.21 -7.32 11.35
CA CYS A 66 -9.76 -7.45 11.36
C CYS A 66 -9.30 -8.82 10.82
N LYS A 67 -9.89 -9.92 11.29
CA LYS A 67 -9.57 -11.28 10.79
C LYS A 67 -9.78 -11.40 9.28
N GLY A 68 -10.87 -10.81 8.76
CA GLY A 68 -11.10 -10.72 7.32
C GLY A 68 -9.99 -9.95 6.58
N ARG A 69 -9.48 -8.86 7.17
CA ARG A 69 -8.34 -8.11 6.64
C ARG A 69 -7.04 -8.92 6.71
N SER A 70 -6.78 -9.65 7.80
CA SER A 70 -5.62 -10.55 7.94
C SER A 70 -5.55 -11.55 6.79
N ILE A 71 -6.67 -12.23 6.50
CA ILE A 71 -6.76 -13.20 5.40
C ILE A 71 -6.48 -12.51 4.06
N SER A 72 -7.08 -11.32 3.83
CA SER A 72 -6.83 -10.54 2.62
C SER A 72 -5.36 -10.14 2.50
N LEU A 73 -4.72 -9.80 3.62
CA LEU A 73 -3.33 -9.40 3.69
C LEU A 73 -2.42 -10.57 3.35
N HIS A 74 -2.56 -11.73 4.00
CA HIS A 74 -1.76 -12.92 3.68
C HIS A 74 -1.91 -13.33 2.21
N ASN A 75 -3.13 -13.24 1.66
CA ASN A 75 -3.35 -13.49 0.24
C ASN A 75 -2.63 -12.47 -0.65
N ARG A 76 -2.61 -11.19 -0.26
CA ARG A 76 -1.86 -10.15 -0.98
C ARG A 76 -0.36 -10.39 -0.91
N VAL A 77 0.18 -10.74 0.25
CA VAL A 77 1.60 -11.10 0.43
C VAL A 77 1.96 -12.25 -0.51
N LYS A 78 1.24 -13.37 -0.42
CA LYS A 78 1.45 -14.55 -1.27
C LYS A 78 1.41 -14.22 -2.76
N ASN A 79 0.41 -13.45 -3.18
CA ASN A 79 0.26 -13.05 -4.58
C ASN A 79 1.38 -12.10 -5.02
N THR A 80 1.81 -11.20 -4.15
CA THR A 80 2.91 -10.25 -4.43
C THR A 80 4.23 -10.98 -4.57
N VAL A 81 4.58 -11.86 -3.64
CA VAL A 81 5.80 -12.68 -3.71
C VAL A 81 5.78 -13.54 -4.97
N SER A 82 4.65 -14.21 -5.26
CA SER A 82 4.55 -15.05 -6.45
C SER A 82 4.66 -14.25 -7.76
N ARG A 83 3.95 -13.12 -7.87
CA ARG A 83 3.97 -12.29 -9.08
C ARG A 83 5.31 -11.57 -9.23
N GLY A 84 5.85 -11.08 -8.12
CA GLY A 84 7.15 -10.41 -8.04
C GLY A 84 8.26 -11.34 -8.48
N GLY A 85 8.33 -12.56 -7.91
CA GLY A 85 9.30 -13.57 -8.31
C GLY A 85 9.23 -13.93 -9.80
N LYS A 86 8.02 -14.12 -10.34
CA LYS A 86 7.83 -14.37 -11.79
C LYS A 86 8.30 -13.21 -12.66
N MET A 87 8.10 -11.97 -12.22
CA MET A 87 8.50 -10.79 -12.99
C MET A 87 10.02 -10.58 -12.93
N HIS A 88 10.61 -10.78 -11.75
CA HIS A 88 12.05 -10.77 -11.54
C HIS A 88 12.74 -11.78 -12.46
N GLN A 89 12.34 -13.07 -12.43
CA GLN A 89 12.89 -14.10 -13.33
C GLN A 89 12.79 -13.76 -14.83
N ARG A 90 11.69 -13.12 -15.25
CA ARG A 90 11.51 -12.71 -16.66
C ARG A 90 12.47 -11.60 -17.06
N LEU A 91 12.74 -10.66 -16.15
CA LEU A 91 13.65 -9.55 -16.40
C LEU A 91 15.10 -10.04 -16.38
N GLU A 92 15.47 -10.88 -15.41
CA GLU A 92 16.76 -11.55 -15.35
C GLU A 92 17.07 -12.31 -16.65
N HIS A 93 16.14 -13.15 -17.12
CA HIS A 93 16.30 -13.87 -18.38
C HIS A 93 16.43 -12.92 -19.59
N LEU A 94 15.72 -11.79 -19.59
CA LEU A 94 15.83 -10.81 -20.66
C LEU A 94 17.21 -10.13 -20.66
N VAL A 95 17.70 -9.71 -19.48
CA VAL A 95 19.03 -9.12 -19.33
C VAL A 95 20.09 -10.10 -19.81
N ALA A 96 20.05 -11.34 -19.34
CA ALA A 96 20.99 -12.39 -19.75
C ALA A 96 20.95 -12.64 -21.27
N ALA A 97 19.75 -12.66 -21.88
CA ALA A 97 19.63 -12.85 -23.33
C ALA A 97 20.20 -11.67 -24.14
N VAL A 98 19.98 -10.45 -23.67
CA VAL A 98 20.44 -9.21 -24.32
C VAL A 98 21.95 -9.05 -24.16
N ASP A 99 22.48 -9.33 -22.96
CA ASP A 99 23.91 -9.32 -22.70
C ASP A 99 24.63 -10.40 -23.52
N LYS A 100 24.05 -11.60 -23.59
CA LYS A 100 24.56 -12.66 -24.48
C LYS A 100 24.57 -12.25 -25.94
N PHE A 101 23.55 -11.51 -26.40
CA PHE A 101 23.53 -10.98 -27.76
C PHE A 101 24.63 -9.93 -27.97
N TYR A 102 24.76 -8.97 -27.05
CA TYR A 102 25.81 -7.95 -27.09
C TYR A 102 27.21 -8.59 -27.16
N THR A 103 27.54 -9.46 -26.20
CA THR A 103 28.86 -10.10 -26.08
C THR A 103 29.21 -11.03 -27.24
N ASN A 104 28.25 -11.79 -27.77
CA ASN A 104 28.54 -12.80 -28.80
C ASN A 104 28.32 -12.31 -30.24
N ARG A 105 27.59 -11.21 -30.44
CA ARG A 105 27.28 -10.69 -31.78
C ARG A 105 27.90 -9.33 -32.02
N LEU A 106 27.72 -8.38 -31.11
CA LEU A 106 28.13 -6.99 -31.34
C LEU A 106 29.62 -6.78 -31.05
N VAL A 107 30.11 -7.26 -29.91
CA VAL A 107 31.52 -7.11 -29.53
C VAL A 107 32.48 -7.70 -30.57
N PRO A 108 32.26 -8.91 -31.14
CA PRO A 108 33.14 -9.45 -32.19
C PRO A 108 33.12 -8.65 -33.50
N GLN A 109 32.09 -7.82 -33.72
CA GLN A 109 32.01 -6.90 -34.86
C GLN A 109 32.70 -5.55 -34.57
N GLY A 110 33.36 -5.41 -33.41
CA GLY A 110 33.98 -4.17 -32.97
C GLY A 110 32.98 -3.14 -32.42
N LEU A 111 31.71 -3.51 -32.28
CA LEU A 111 30.67 -2.66 -31.71
C LEU A 111 30.69 -2.80 -30.19
N THR A 112 31.00 -1.71 -29.51
CA THR A 112 31.11 -1.68 -28.05
C THR A 112 30.26 -0.57 -27.49
N LEU A 113 29.77 -0.77 -26.27
CA LEU A 113 28.96 0.17 -25.53
C LEU A 113 29.77 0.65 -24.33
N ASP A 114 30.20 1.92 -24.34
CA ASP A 114 31.13 2.46 -23.34
C ASP A 114 30.60 2.36 -21.90
N ASN A 115 29.28 2.42 -21.72
CA ASN A 115 28.61 2.34 -20.42
C ASN A 115 27.97 0.97 -20.15
N HIS A 116 28.45 -0.10 -20.79
CA HIS A 116 27.88 -1.45 -20.64
C HIS A 116 27.91 -1.93 -19.18
N ASP A 117 29.07 -1.86 -18.55
CA ASP A 117 29.27 -2.27 -17.16
C ASP A 117 28.43 -1.43 -16.19
N GLU A 118 28.28 -0.13 -16.45
CA GLU A 118 27.45 0.77 -15.64
C GLU A 118 25.97 0.42 -15.72
N LEU A 119 25.48 0.07 -16.91
CA LEU A 119 24.09 -0.36 -17.11
C LEU A 119 23.81 -1.69 -16.40
N LEU A 120 24.73 -2.66 -16.46
CA LEU A 120 24.60 -3.91 -15.73
C LEU A 120 24.64 -3.70 -14.22
N ALA A 121 25.55 -2.85 -13.72
CA ALA A 121 25.63 -2.53 -12.31
C ALA A 121 24.36 -1.84 -11.78
N ASP A 122 23.74 -0.94 -12.54
CA ASP A 122 22.45 -0.33 -12.17
C ASP A 122 21.34 -1.38 -12.15
N ILE A 123 21.28 -2.28 -13.14
CA ILE A 123 20.32 -3.40 -13.16
C ILE A 123 20.47 -4.25 -11.90
N ASP A 124 21.69 -4.68 -11.56
CA ASP A 124 21.97 -5.52 -10.40
C ASP A 124 21.59 -4.83 -9.08
N ALA A 125 21.88 -3.53 -8.96
CA ALA A 125 21.51 -2.75 -7.80
C ALA A 125 19.98 -2.64 -7.64
N LYS A 126 19.25 -2.39 -8.73
CA LYS A 126 17.77 -2.32 -8.71
C LYS A 126 17.13 -3.67 -8.48
N GLU A 127 17.75 -4.73 -8.98
CA GLU A 127 17.35 -6.11 -8.74
C GLU A 127 17.46 -6.49 -7.27
N ALA A 128 18.62 -6.21 -6.65
CA ALA A 128 18.84 -6.45 -5.23
C ALA A 128 17.85 -5.66 -4.35
N ASN A 129 17.55 -4.41 -4.72
CA ASN A 129 16.57 -3.58 -4.00
C ASN A 129 15.15 -4.17 -4.08
N VAL A 130 14.76 -4.72 -5.23
CA VAL A 130 13.47 -5.43 -5.37
C VAL A 130 13.41 -6.65 -4.45
N ALA A 131 14.47 -7.45 -4.39
CA ALA A 131 14.52 -8.64 -3.53
C ALA A 131 14.38 -8.25 -2.04
N LEU A 132 15.15 -7.25 -1.61
CA LEU A 132 15.10 -6.72 -0.24
C LEU A 132 13.69 -6.24 0.14
N LEU A 133 13.06 -5.42 -0.70
CA LEU A 133 11.74 -4.86 -0.40
C LEU A 133 10.63 -5.92 -0.43
N LEU A 134 10.76 -6.97 -1.27
CA LEU A 134 9.85 -8.10 -1.25
C LEU A 134 9.93 -8.88 0.06
N ASP A 135 11.15 -9.12 0.56
CA ASP A 135 11.37 -9.80 1.84
C ASP A 135 10.84 -8.97 3.01
N GLN A 136 11.05 -7.65 2.99
CA GLN A 136 10.49 -6.73 3.97
C GLN A 136 8.95 -6.75 3.95
N ALA A 137 8.32 -6.61 2.78
CA ALA A 137 6.86 -6.63 2.66
C ALA A 137 6.26 -7.98 3.11
N LYS A 138 6.99 -9.07 2.89
CA LYS A 138 6.62 -10.40 3.38
C LYS A 138 6.68 -10.45 4.91
N ALA A 139 7.78 -10.02 5.51
CA ALA A 139 7.97 -9.99 6.96
C ALA A 139 6.88 -9.16 7.66
N THR A 140 6.64 -7.92 7.23
CA THR A 140 5.59 -7.06 7.78
C THR A 140 4.20 -7.69 7.64
N GLY A 141 3.96 -8.40 6.54
CA GLY A 141 2.68 -9.06 6.32
C GLY A 141 2.48 -10.35 7.13
N GLU A 142 3.56 -11.01 7.54
CA GLU A 142 3.53 -12.17 8.46
C GLU A 142 3.35 -11.73 9.92
N GLU A 143 3.80 -10.52 10.28
CA GLU A 143 3.66 -9.94 11.62
C GLU A 143 2.28 -9.33 11.91
N PHE A 144 1.41 -9.20 10.91
CA PHE A 144 0.08 -8.62 11.10
C PHE A 144 -0.77 -9.44 12.07
N ASP A 145 -1.16 -8.82 13.18
CA ASP A 145 -2.00 -9.43 14.20
C ASP A 145 -3.13 -8.50 14.63
N CYS A 146 -4.34 -9.06 14.65
CA CYS A 146 -5.56 -8.37 15.07
C CYS A 146 -5.67 -8.13 16.57
N GLU A 147 -4.88 -8.85 17.35
CA GLU A 147 -4.84 -8.74 18.81
C GLU A 147 -3.62 -7.91 19.28
N SER A 148 -2.81 -7.41 18.35
CA SER A 148 -1.73 -6.47 18.65
C SER A 148 -2.25 -5.15 19.24
N ASP A 149 -1.35 -4.40 19.89
CA ASP A 149 -1.67 -3.08 20.43
C ASP A 149 -1.99 -2.05 19.32
N ASP A 150 -1.42 -2.23 18.10
CA ASP A 150 -1.64 -1.33 16.97
C ASP A 150 -1.78 -2.07 15.61
N PRO A 151 -2.88 -2.82 15.39
CA PRO A 151 -3.15 -3.50 14.12
C PRO A 151 -3.34 -2.50 12.97
N LYS A 152 -3.72 -1.26 13.27
CA LYS A 152 -3.90 -0.22 12.25
C LYS A 152 -2.55 0.26 11.74
N GLY A 153 -1.59 0.50 12.63
CA GLY A 153 -0.21 0.85 12.28
C GLY A 153 0.49 -0.25 11.50
N GLN A 154 0.32 -1.52 11.90
CA GLN A 154 0.83 -2.66 11.14
C GLN A 154 0.27 -2.69 9.70
N LEU A 155 -1.03 -2.45 9.53
CA LEU A 155 -1.65 -2.39 8.20
C LEU A 155 -1.12 -1.22 7.35
N GLU A 156 -0.92 -0.05 7.93
CA GLU A 156 -0.36 1.08 7.19
C GLU A 156 1.11 0.86 6.82
N SER A 157 1.88 0.21 7.70
CA SER A 157 3.27 -0.21 7.42
C SER A 157 3.32 -1.16 6.24
N PHE A 158 2.49 -2.21 6.25
CA PHE A 158 2.38 -3.14 5.11
C PHE A 158 2.01 -2.43 3.80
N LYS A 159 1.10 -1.46 3.83
CA LYS A 159 0.77 -0.66 2.64
C LYS A 159 1.95 0.17 2.16
N GLY A 160 2.76 0.69 3.08
CA GLY A 160 4.00 1.40 2.80
C GLY A 160 4.99 0.49 2.05
N ASP A 161 5.27 -0.68 2.61
CA ASP A 161 6.18 -1.67 2.01
C ASP A 161 5.71 -2.09 0.62
N MET A 162 4.42 -2.34 0.45
CA MET A 162 3.84 -2.68 -0.85
C MET A 162 4.01 -1.57 -1.90
N LYS A 163 3.94 -0.29 -1.51
CA LYS A 163 4.24 0.82 -2.42
C LYS A 163 5.72 0.85 -2.79
N ALA A 164 6.60 0.61 -1.83
CA ALA A 164 8.05 0.54 -2.05
C ALA A 164 8.41 -0.58 -3.04
N VAL A 165 7.83 -1.78 -2.88
CA VAL A 165 7.98 -2.89 -3.82
C VAL A 165 7.56 -2.51 -5.24
N ILE A 166 6.39 -1.84 -5.38
CA ILE A 166 5.90 -1.40 -6.69
C ILE A 166 6.87 -0.42 -7.34
N GLU A 167 7.41 0.53 -6.57
CA GLU A 167 8.34 1.53 -7.09
C GLU A 167 9.67 0.91 -7.49
N ALA A 168 10.26 0.07 -6.64
CA ALA A 168 11.49 -0.65 -6.95
C ALA A 168 11.36 -1.48 -8.24
N PHE A 169 10.23 -2.13 -8.44
CA PHE A 169 9.98 -2.85 -9.70
C PHE A 169 9.83 -1.94 -10.93
N LYS A 170 9.37 -0.70 -10.78
CA LYS A 170 9.36 0.26 -11.90
C LYS A 170 10.80 0.65 -12.24
N GLU A 171 11.60 1.00 -11.24
CA GLU A 171 13.00 1.37 -11.43
C GLU A 171 13.78 0.24 -12.10
N TYR A 172 13.64 -1.00 -11.62
CA TYR A 172 14.27 -2.17 -12.24
C TYR A 172 13.84 -2.33 -13.72
N LYS A 173 12.54 -2.20 -14.02
CA LYS A 173 12.03 -2.24 -15.41
C LYS A 173 12.58 -1.11 -16.27
N LEU A 174 12.79 0.08 -15.72
CA LEU A 174 13.35 1.21 -16.45
C LEU A 174 14.83 0.97 -16.77
N SER A 175 15.59 0.48 -15.80
CA SER A 175 17.00 0.12 -15.97
C SER A 175 17.19 -0.95 -17.05
N VAL A 176 16.43 -2.05 -16.97
CA VAL A 176 16.44 -3.10 -18.01
C VAL A 176 16.05 -2.56 -19.39
N ARG A 177 15.07 -1.65 -19.47
CA ARG A 177 14.70 -1.00 -20.74
C ARG A 177 15.80 -0.11 -21.29
N ALA A 178 16.50 0.62 -20.42
CA ALA A 178 17.63 1.46 -20.83
C ALA A 178 18.75 0.60 -21.43
N PHE A 179 19.11 -0.51 -20.77
CA PHE A 179 20.08 -1.47 -21.29
C PHE A 179 19.66 -2.08 -22.64
N VAL A 180 18.43 -2.60 -22.72
CA VAL A 180 17.89 -3.16 -23.98
C VAL A 180 17.90 -2.13 -25.10
N LYS A 181 17.52 -0.89 -24.80
CA LYS A 181 17.52 0.20 -25.77
C LYS A 181 18.94 0.51 -26.25
N ALA A 182 19.89 0.64 -25.33
CA ALA A 182 21.29 0.94 -25.65
C ALA A 182 21.90 -0.13 -26.59
N VAL A 183 21.70 -1.41 -26.25
CA VAL A 183 22.16 -2.54 -27.09
C VAL A 183 21.45 -2.55 -28.46
N LYS A 184 20.15 -2.26 -28.49
CA LYS A 184 19.39 -2.21 -29.75
C LYS A 184 19.82 -1.06 -30.65
N ASP A 185 20.02 0.13 -30.08
CA ASP A 185 20.45 1.32 -30.83
C ASP A 185 21.84 1.09 -31.43
N LEU A 186 22.78 0.52 -30.66
CA LEU A 186 24.10 0.11 -31.16
C LEU A 186 24.01 -0.89 -32.32
N ALA A 187 23.11 -1.87 -32.23
CA ALA A 187 22.88 -2.85 -33.29
C ALA A 187 22.20 -2.27 -34.54
N ALA A 188 21.47 -1.15 -34.41
CA ALA A 188 20.85 -0.48 -35.55
C ALA A 188 21.89 0.35 -36.32
N GLU A 189 22.71 1.12 -35.59
CA GLU A 189 23.79 1.92 -36.17
C GLU A 189 24.75 1.07 -37.01
N SER A 190 25.07 -0.15 -36.56
CA SER A 190 25.94 -1.05 -37.32
C SER A 190 25.33 -1.53 -38.64
N ARG A 191 24.01 -1.65 -38.72
CA ARG A 191 23.31 -2.09 -39.94
C ARG A 191 23.28 -0.96 -40.96
N ASP A 192 22.94 0.24 -40.53
CA ASP A 192 22.86 1.40 -41.42
C ASP A 192 24.25 1.71 -42.03
N ASN A 193 25.33 1.57 -41.23
CA ASN A 193 26.71 1.73 -41.70
C ASN A 193 27.14 0.63 -42.70
N SER A 194 26.59 -0.60 -42.60
CA SER A 194 26.89 -1.67 -43.55
C SER A 194 26.22 -1.47 -44.91
N GLU A 195 24.98 -0.95 -44.94
CA GLU A 195 24.23 -0.70 -46.17
C GLU A 195 24.81 0.48 -46.98
N GLU A 196 25.35 1.51 -46.31
CA GLU A 196 26.01 2.63 -46.99
C GLU A 196 27.37 2.25 -47.62
N SER A 197 28.08 1.27 -47.04
CA SER A 197 29.37 0.79 -47.56
C SER A 197 29.24 -0.06 -48.84
N GLU A 198 28.10 -0.74 -49.02
CA GLU A 198 27.83 -1.55 -50.22
C GLU A 198 27.30 -0.72 -51.39
N ALA A 199 26.70 0.45 -51.13
CA ALA A 199 26.20 1.36 -52.16
C ALA A 199 27.29 2.24 -52.82
N GLN A 200 28.52 2.21 -52.31
CA GLN A 200 29.66 3.00 -52.82
C GLN A 200 30.69 2.17 -53.62
N ILE A 201 30.40 0.88 -53.87
CA ILE A 201 31.17 -0.03 -54.74
C ILE A 201 30.46 -0.16 -56.09
#